data_AF-A0AAU9VCF3-F1
#
_entry.id   AF-A0AAU9VCF3-F1
#
_cell.length_a   1.000
_cell.length_b   1.000
_cell.length_c   1.000
_cell.angle_alpha   90.00
_cell.angle_beta   90.00
_cell.angle_gamma   90.00
#
_symmetry.space_group_name_H-M   'P 1'
#
loop_
_entity.id
_entity.type
_entity.pdbx_description
1 polymer ?
#
loop_
_entity_poly.entity_id
_entity_poly.type
_entity_poly.pdbx_seq_one_letter_code
_entity_poly.pdbx_strand_id
1 'polypeptide(L)'
;MAAVKLNTFHWHITDSQSFPFVSGRRPQLTTYGAYSPAKVYSPRAIREVVRFGRERGVRVLPEFDAPAHVGEGWQDSGLTVCFKAEPWTTYCVEPPCGQLNPTKEELYDHLEDIYRDMAEVFETDVFHMGGDEVSERCWNSSQQIRDFMSENRWGLDRAAFLQLWNYFQTRAQDRAYKAFGKRLPLILWTSTLTDYSHVDNFLNKDDYIIQVWTTAADPQIQGLLQKGYRLIMSNYDALYLDCGYGAWVGSGNNWCSPYIGWQKVYENSPKLIAREYSDQILGGEAALWSEQADATTLDARLWPRAAAMAERLWAEPDSPWNAAEARMLHVRERLVNMGIKAESIEPEWCYQNEGYCHA
;
A
#
# COMPACT_ATOMS: atom_id res chain seq x y z
N MET A 1 13.42 7.68 8.74
CA MET A 1 12.22 7.40 9.56
C MET A 1 12.44 7.73 11.03
N ALA A 2 13.24 6.94 11.76
CA ALA A 2 13.46 7.15 13.20
C ALA A 2 14.00 8.54 13.58
N ALA A 3 14.82 9.17 12.74
CA ALA A 3 15.32 10.54 12.96
C ALA A 3 14.21 11.59 13.10
N VAL A 4 13.04 11.33 12.53
CA VAL A 4 11.84 12.17 12.58
C VAL A 4 10.66 11.48 13.27
N LYS A 5 10.92 10.37 13.99
CA LYS A 5 9.93 9.61 14.79
C LYS A 5 8.80 8.90 14.03
N LEU A 6 8.92 8.72 12.71
CA LEU A 6 8.05 7.76 12.00
C LEU A 6 8.31 6.34 12.53
N ASN A 7 7.24 5.57 12.75
CA ASN A 7 7.30 4.32 13.52
C ASN A 7 6.81 3.08 12.76
N THR A 8 6.36 3.19 11.51
CA THR A 8 5.87 2.05 10.72
C THR A 8 6.44 2.13 9.31
N PHE A 9 7.14 1.08 8.89
CA PHE A 9 7.53 0.82 7.52
C PHE A 9 6.59 -0.23 6.97
N HIS A 10 5.59 0.21 6.22
CA HIS A 10 4.75 -0.67 5.43
C HIS A 10 5.52 -1.13 4.19
N TRP A 11 5.67 -2.44 4.06
CA TRP A 11 6.45 -3.06 3.00
C TRP A 11 5.52 -3.84 2.07
N HIS A 12 5.09 -3.16 1.01
CA HIS A 12 4.50 -3.76 -0.19
C HIS A 12 5.57 -4.58 -0.91
N ILE A 13 5.63 -5.88 -0.62
CA ILE A 13 6.77 -6.75 -1.00
C ILE A 13 6.53 -7.55 -2.27
N THR A 14 5.30 -7.65 -2.75
CA THR A 14 4.91 -8.43 -3.93
C THR A 14 3.82 -7.73 -4.72
N ASP A 15 3.97 -7.70 -6.04
CA ASP A 15 2.95 -7.25 -7.00
C ASP A 15 3.00 -8.16 -8.24
N SER A 16 2.12 -7.93 -9.21
CA SER A 16 2.08 -8.49 -10.55
C SER A 16 3.42 -8.49 -11.29
N GLN A 17 4.25 -7.46 -11.11
CA GLN A 17 5.53 -7.31 -11.80
C GLN A 17 6.65 -8.15 -11.19
N SER A 18 6.62 -8.49 -9.90
CA SER A 18 7.63 -9.37 -9.30
C SER A 18 7.25 -9.96 -7.94
N PHE A 19 7.81 -11.14 -7.66
CA PHE A 19 7.76 -11.83 -6.37
C PHE A 19 9.17 -11.97 -5.78
N PRO A 20 9.72 -10.93 -5.12
CA PRO A 20 11.07 -10.97 -4.54
C PRO A 20 11.13 -11.62 -3.14
N PHE A 21 9.99 -11.81 -2.46
CA PHE A 21 9.93 -12.48 -1.16
C PHE A 21 10.34 -13.95 -1.29
N VAL A 22 11.33 -14.41 -0.52
CA VAL A 22 11.76 -15.82 -0.54
C VAL A 22 10.85 -16.67 0.36
N SER A 23 9.88 -17.35 -0.26
CA SER A 23 9.04 -18.34 0.43
C SER A 23 9.76 -19.70 0.47
N GLY A 24 10.00 -20.22 1.67
CA GLY A 24 10.60 -21.54 1.87
C GLY A 24 9.62 -22.67 1.53
N ARG A 25 8.32 -22.44 1.72
CA ARG A 25 7.26 -23.42 1.45
C ARG A 25 6.81 -23.45 -0.02
N ARG A 26 6.90 -22.31 -0.72
CA ARG A 26 6.55 -22.15 -2.14
C ARG A 26 7.71 -21.49 -2.92
N PRO A 27 8.89 -22.15 -3.00
CA PRO A 27 10.11 -21.56 -3.58
C PRO A 27 9.98 -21.20 -5.08
N GLN A 28 9.06 -21.83 -5.79
CA GLN A 28 8.78 -21.54 -7.20
C GLN A 28 8.29 -20.10 -7.42
N LEU A 29 7.56 -19.52 -6.45
CA LEU A 29 7.05 -18.15 -6.56
C LEU A 29 8.20 -17.16 -6.73
N THR A 30 9.22 -17.27 -5.89
CA THR A 30 10.42 -16.43 -5.99
C THR A 30 11.27 -16.79 -7.19
N THR A 31 11.41 -18.08 -7.48
CA THR A 31 12.27 -18.57 -8.59
C THR A 31 11.79 -18.04 -9.94
N TYR A 32 10.48 -17.98 -10.15
CA TYR A 32 9.90 -17.47 -11.39
C TYR A 32 9.58 -15.98 -11.33
N GLY A 33 9.27 -15.44 -10.15
CA GLY A 33 8.75 -14.09 -10.01
C GLY A 33 9.77 -13.02 -9.67
N ALA A 34 10.96 -13.35 -9.17
CA ALA A 34 11.96 -12.33 -8.88
C ALA A 34 12.57 -11.77 -10.19
N TYR A 35 12.80 -10.46 -10.25
CA TYR A 35 13.46 -9.83 -11.41
C TYR A 35 14.83 -10.43 -11.74
N SER A 36 15.54 -10.94 -10.74
CA SER A 36 16.74 -11.75 -10.92
C SER A 36 17.03 -12.55 -9.65
N PRO A 37 17.88 -13.60 -9.71
CA PRO A 37 18.27 -14.36 -8.53
C PRO A 37 18.93 -13.53 -7.41
N ALA A 38 19.47 -12.35 -7.74
CA ALA A 38 20.07 -11.44 -6.76
C ALA A 38 19.08 -10.42 -6.18
N LYS A 39 17.93 -10.18 -6.85
CA LYS A 39 16.90 -9.24 -6.44
C LYS A 39 15.81 -9.94 -5.63
N VAL A 40 16.22 -10.52 -4.50
CA VAL A 40 15.36 -11.28 -3.59
C VAL A 40 15.55 -10.84 -2.14
N TYR A 41 14.51 -10.99 -1.34
CA TYR A 41 14.53 -10.76 0.10
C TYR A 41 14.51 -12.10 0.83
N SER A 42 15.71 -12.59 1.16
CA SER A 42 15.87 -13.83 1.95
C SER A 42 15.31 -13.67 3.37
N PRO A 43 14.93 -14.77 4.04
CA PRO A 43 14.49 -14.73 5.44
C PRO A 43 15.52 -14.08 6.38
N ARG A 44 16.82 -14.21 6.07
CA ARG A 44 17.87 -13.54 6.82
C ARG A 44 17.84 -12.03 6.62
N ALA A 45 17.76 -11.57 5.37
CA ALA A 45 17.71 -10.14 5.05
C ALA A 45 16.48 -9.47 5.67
N ILE A 46 15.32 -10.11 5.60
CA ILE A 46 14.09 -9.59 6.22
C ILE A 46 14.25 -9.49 7.74
N ARG A 47 14.77 -10.52 8.42
CA ARG A 47 15.04 -10.46 9.87
C ARG A 47 16.04 -9.37 10.23
N GLU A 48 17.05 -9.11 9.40
CA GLU A 48 17.99 -8.00 9.59
C GLU A 48 17.26 -6.64 9.52
N VAL A 49 16.36 -6.44 8.53
CA VAL A 49 15.54 -5.21 8.40
C VAL A 49 14.57 -5.06 9.58
N VAL A 50 13.87 -6.13 9.96
CA VAL A 50 12.90 -6.15 11.08
C VAL A 50 13.61 -5.83 12.40
N ARG A 51 14.76 -6.45 12.66
CA ARG A 51 15.58 -6.16 13.84
C ARG A 51 16.08 -4.70 13.82
N PHE A 52 16.58 -4.23 12.68
CA PHE A 52 17.07 -2.87 12.53
C PHE A 52 15.97 -1.83 12.80
N GLY A 53 14.75 -2.10 12.32
CA GLY A 53 13.55 -1.32 12.61
C GLY A 53 13.21 -1.34 14.10
N ARG A 54 13.15 -2.52 14.72
CA ARG A 54 12.86 -2.69 16.15
C ARG A 54 13.81 -1.91 17.06
N GLU A 55 15.11 -1.95 16.78
CA GLU A 55 16.14 -1.18 17.51
C GLU A 55 15.93 0.35 17.42
N ARG A 56 15.10 0.81 16.47
CA ARG A 56 14.81 2.22 16.18
C ARG A 56 13.35 2.59 16.41
N GLY A 57 12.55 1.70 16.99
CA GLY A 57 11.11 1.91 17.20
C GLY A 57 10.30 1.97 15.90
N VAL A 58 10.77 1.30 14.85
CA VAL A 58 10.07 1.17 13.55
C VAL A 58 9.55 -0.25 13.41
N ARG A 59 8.23 -0.42 13.42
CA ARG A 59 7.53 -1.64 13.00
C ARG A 59 7.76 -1.85 11.51
N VAL A 60 8.05 -3.09 11.10
CA VAL A 60 8.06 -3.49 9.70
C VAL A 60 6.81 -4.31 9.43
N LEU A 61 5.85 -3.70 8.74
CA LEU A 61 4.52 -4.25 8.49
C LEU A 61 4.50 -4.81 7.06
N PRO A 62 4.38 -6.14 6.87
CA PRO A 62 4.36 -6.73 5.54
C PRO A 62 2.97 -6.64 4.91
N GLU A 63 2.97 -6.53 3.59
CA GLU A 63 1.81 -6.70 2.74
C GLU A 63 1.99 -7.88 1.79
N PHE A 64 0.92 -8.64 1.63
CA PHE A 64 0.72 -9.48 0.46
C PHE A 64 -0.57 -9.04 -0.21
N ASP A 65 -0.46 -8.33 -1.33
CA ASP A 65 -1.63 -7.82 -2.03
C ASP A 65 -2.39 -8.94 -2.74
N ALA A 66 -3.70 -8.97 -2.52
CA ALA A 66 -4.60 -9.93 -3.12
C ALA A 66 -6.06 -9.45 -3.12
N PRO A 67 -6.90 -9.90 -4.07
CA PRO A 67 -6.62 -10.88 -5.12
C PRO A 67 -6.11 -10.28 -6.45
N ALA A 68 -6.07 -8.96 -6.59
CA ALA A 68 -5.38 -8.28 -7.69
C ALA A 68 -3.87 -8.26 -7.44
N HIS A 69 -3.11 -7.50 -8.23
CA HIS A 69 -1.67 -7.28 -8.00
C HIS A 69 -0.85 -8.58 -7.84
N VAL A 70 -1.19 -9.60 -8.64
CA VAL A 70 -0.47 -10.87 -8.72
C VAL A 70 -0.18 -11.27 -10.16
N GLY A 71 0.97 -11.90 -10.40
CA GLY A 71 1.37 -12.26 -11.75
C GLY A 71 2.64 -13.08 -11.77
N GLU A 72 3.78 -12.40 -11.89
CA GLU A 72 5.10 -13.03 -11.87
C GLU A 72 5.27 -13.90 -10.60
N GLY A 73 5.75 -15.13 -10.79
CA GLY A 73 5.87 -16.15 -9.75
C GLY A 73 4.78 -17.23 -9.81
N TRP A 74 3.59 -16.91 -10.34
CA TRP A 74 2.44 -17.81 -10.37
C TRP A 74 2.31 -18.62 -11.67
N GLN A 75 3.30 -18.55 -12.56
CA GLN A 75 3.34 -19.36 -13.79
C GLN A 75 3.18 -20.85 -13.49
N ASP A 76 2.50 -21.55 -14.38
CA ASP A 76 2.23 -22.99 -14.33
C ASP A 76 1.40 -23.48 -13.11
N SER A 77 1.00 -22.59 -12.19
CA SER A 77 0.17 -22.95 -11.03
C SER A 77 -1.30 -23.21 -11.39
N GLY A 78 -1.81 -22.56 -12.44
CA GLY A 78 -3.24 -22.52 -12.74
C GLY A 78 -4.08 -21.77 -11.71
N LEU A 79 -3.44 -20.98 -10.84
CA LEU A 79 -4.06 -20.23 -9.74
C LEU A 79 -4.31 -18.75 -10.06
N THR A 80 -3.81 -18.25 -11.19
CA THR A 80 -4.06 -16.89 -11.68
C THR A 80 -4.86 -16.90 -12.98
N VAL A 81 -5.58 -15.81 -13.22
CA VAL A 81 -6.25 -15.49 -14.49
C VAL A 81 -5.76 -14.13 -14.99
N CYS A 82 -5.90 -13.91 -16.30
CA CYS A 82 -5.53 -12.67 -16.99
C CYS A 82 -4.07 -12.24 -16.88
N PHE A 83 -3.17 -13.14 -16.47
CA PHE A 83 -1.75 -12.81 -16.41
C PHE A 83 -1.24 -12.40 -17.79
N LYS A 84 -0.76 -11.16 -17.93
CA LYS A 84 -0.34 -10.55 -19.21
C LYS A 84 -1.45 -10.53 -20.29
N ALA A 85 -2.71 -10.41 -19.88
CA ALA A 85 -3.83 -10.28 -20.81
C ALA A 85 -3.73 -8.98 -21.62
N GLU A 86 -4.06 -9.06 -22.92
CA GLU A 86 -4.05 -7.93 -23.85
C GLU A 86 -5.41 -7.77 -24.54
N PRO A 87 -5.86 -6.52 -24.82
CA PRO A 87 -5.25 -5.26 -24.42
C PRO A 87 -5.37 -5.05 -22.90
N TRP A 88 -4.25 -4.77 -22.21
CA TRP A 88 -4.22 -4.72 -20.73
C TRP A 88 -5.24 -3.72 -20.14
N THR A 89 -5.49 -2.60 -20.83
CA THR A 89 -6.46 -1.55 -20.45
C THR A 89 -7.90 -2.05 -20.31
N THR A 90 -8.20 -3.24 -20.85
CA THR A 90 -9.52 -3.87 -20.70
C THR A 90 -9.63 -4.63 -19.38
N TYR A 91 -8.52 -5.12 -18.84
CA TYR A 91 -8.50 -6.13 -17.79
C TYR A 91 -7.87 -5.65 -16.47
N CYS A 92 -7.07 -4.58 -16.48
CA CYS A 92 -6.42 -4.05 -15.28
C CYS A 92 -6.12 -2.54 -15.42
N VAL A 93 -5.72 -1.92 -14.30
CA VAL A 93 -5.36 -0.49 -14.23
C VAL A 93 -3.97 -0.22 -14.81
N GLU A 94 -3.05 -1.18 -14.69
CA GLU A 94 -1.71 -1.10 -15.27
C GLU A 94 -1.16 -2.48 -15.65
N PRO A 95 -0.25 -2.56 -16.65
CA PRO A 95 0.36 -3.81 -17.05
C PRO A 95 1.53 -4.24 -16.13
N PRO A 96 1.75 -5.55 -15.95
CA PRO A 96 0.97 -6.64 -16.50
C PRO A 96 -0.31 -6.89 -15.68
N CYS A 97 -1.43 -7.14 -16.37
CA CYS A 97 -2.62 -7.65 -15.67
C CYS A 97 -2.32 -8.99 -15.01
N GLY A 98 -3.11 -9.32 -13.98
CA GLY A 98 -3.16 -10.63 -13.36
C GLY A 98 -3.94 -10.59 -12.05
N GLN A 99 -4.74 -11.63 -11.80
CA GLN A 99 -5.49 -11.78 -10.55
C GLN A 99 -5.54 -13.24 -10.12
N LEU A 100 -5.62 -13.48 -8.82
CA LEU A 100 -5.86 -14.80 -8.28
C LEU A 100 -7.22 -15.33 -8.74
N ASN A 101 -7.33 -16.65 -8.87
CA ASN A 101 -8.56 -17.36 -9.18
C ASN A 101 -9.16 -17.93 -7.88
N PRO A 102 -10.18 -17.28 -7.28
CA PRO A 102 -10.70 -17.68 -5.98
C PRO A 102 -11.37 -19.05 -5.96
N THR A 103 -11.69 -19.60 -7.13
CA THR A 103 -12.42 -20.87 -7.28
C THR A 103 -11.55 -22.11 -7.06
N LYS A 104 -10.22 -21.92 -6.97
CA LYS A 104 -9.26 -23.01 -6.75
C LYS A 104 -9.02 -23.22 -5.27
N GLU A 105 -9.34 -24.40 -4.75
CA GLU A 105 -9.07 -24.74 -3.34
C GLU A 105 -7.58 -24.67 -2.98
N GLU A 106 -6.72 -25.15 -3.88
CA GLU A 106 -5.26 -25.14 -3.73
C GLU A 106 -4.66 -23.72 -3.59
N LEU A 107 -5.37 -22.70 -4.05
CA LEU A 107 -4.96 -21.31 -3.85
C LEU A 107 -4.79 -20.98 -2.37
N TYR A 108 -5.75 -21.42 -1.54
CA TYR A 108 -5.74 -21.10 -0.12
C TYR A 108 -4.65 -21.85 0.64
N ASP A 109 -4.15 -22.96 0.11
CA ASP A 109 -2.97 -23.65 0.66
C ASP A 109 -1.69 -22.88 0.33
N HIS A 110 -1.59 -22.29 -0.87
CA HIS A 110 -0.49 -21.39 -1.22
C HIS A 110 -0.49 -20.12 -0.34
N LEU A 111 -1.66 -19.50 -0.16
CA LEU A 111 -1.79 -18.32 0.70
C LEU A 111 -1.41 -18.64 2.15
N GLU A 112 -1.88 -19.77 2.70
CA GLU A 112 -1.48 -20.19 4.05
C GLU A 112 0.04 -20.34 4.19
N ASP A 113 0.69 -20.96 3.21
CA ASP A 113 2.14 -21.15 3.23
C ASP A 113 2.91 -19.82 3.12
N ILE A 114 2.48 -18.91 2.24
CA ILE A 114 3.06 -17.57 2.09
C ILE A 114 2.91 -16.79 3.41
N TYR A 115 1.70 -16.75 3.97
CA TYR A 115 1.43 -16.03 5.22
C TYR A 115 2.21 -16.61 6.39
N ARG A 116 2.41 -17.94 6.45
CA ARG A 116 3.26 -18.57 7.47
C ARG A 116 4.72 -18.16 7.31
N ASP A 117 5.25 -18.19 6.10
CA ASP A 117 6.62 -17.74 5.83
C ASP A 117 6.80 -16.26 6.21
N MET A 118 5.81 -15.40 5.93
CA MET A 118 5.83 -13.99 6.34
C MET A 118 5.75 -13.82 7.87
N ALA A 119 4.83 -14.52 8.53
CA ALA A 119 4.68 -14.47 9.98
C ALA A 119 5.96 -14.89 10.73
N GLU A 120 6.74 -15.83 10.17
CA GLU A 120 8.01 -16.28 10.72
C GLU A 120 9.14 -15.24 10.69
N VAL A 121 9.06 -14.23 9.83
CA VAL A 121 10.15 -13.24 9.65
C VAL A 121 9.77 -11.81 10.01
N PHE A 122 8.49 -11.43 9.97
CA PHE A 122 8.07 -10.03 10.13
C PHE A 122 7.67 -9.60 11.56
N GLU A 123 7.52 -10.51 12.54
CA GLU A 123 7.22 -10.19 13.96
C GLU A 123 6.22 -9.00 14.17
N THR A 124 5.16 -8.94 13.36
CA THR A 124 4.21 -7.80 13.32
C THR A 124 2.95 -8.04 14.15
N ASP A 125 2.28 -6.96 14.56
CA ASP A 125 0.98 -6.92 15.26
C ASP A 125 -0.21 -6.65 14.32
N VAL A 126 0.05 -6.30 13.06
CA VAL A 126 -0.94 -6.01 12.00
C VAL A 126 -0.45 -6.62 10.68
N PHE A 127 -1.37 -7.04 9.82
CA PHE A 127 -1.05 -7.57 8.48
C PHE A 127 -1.84 -6.85 7.39
N HIS A 128 -1.17 -6.40 6.33
CA HIS A 128 -1.83 -5.77 5.18
C HIS A 128 -2.13 -6.84 4.13
N MET A 129 -3.37 -6.87 3.63
CA MET A 129 -3.83 -7.85 2.64
C MET A 129 -4.13 -7.22 1.28
N GLY A 130 -3.85 -5.92 1.13
CA GLY A 130 -4.05 -5.17 -0.10
C GLY A 130 -5.53 -4.96 -0.40
N GLY A 131 -6.01 -5.58 -1.47
CA GLY A 131 -7.43 -5.58 -1.80
C GLY A 131 -7.86 -4.28 -2.50
N ASP A 132 -7.00 -3.78 -3.34
CA ASP A 132 -7.25 -2.70 -4.28
C ASP A 132 -7.52 -3.24 -5.70
N GLU A 133 -8.09 -2.36 -6.53
CA GLU A 133 -8.17 -2.47 -8.00
C GLU A 133 -8.61 -3.80 -8.63
N VAL A 134 -9.47 -4.56 -7.92
CA VAL A 134 -9.99 -5.82 -8.45
C VAL A 134 -10.87 -5.58 -9.69
N SER A 135 -10.48 -6.19 -10.81
CA SER A 135 -11.16 -6.11 -12.10
C SER A 135 -12.21 -7.21 -12.29
N GLU A 136 -13.49 -6.83 -12.33
CA GLU A 136 -14.57 -7.78 -12.64
C GLU A 136 -14.45 -8.33 -14.06
N ARG A 137 -13.89 -7.53 -14.99
CA ARG A 137 -13.68 -7.95 -16.39
C ARG A 137 -12.64 -9.05 -16.50
N CYS A 138 -11.60 -9.01 -15.68
CA CYS A 138 -10.62 -10.07 -15.64
C CYS A 138 -11.26 -11.39 -15.19
N TRP A 139 -11.91 -11.41 -14.02
CA TRP A 139 -12.60 -12.60 -13.54
C TRP A 139 -13.67 -13.10 -14.52
N ASN A 140 -14.48 -12.20 -15.09
CA ASN A 140 -15.50 -12.57 -16.05
C ASN A 140 -14.95 -13.13 -17.37
N SER A 141 -13.66 -12.95 -17.67
CA SER A 141 -13.04 -13.56 -18.86
C SER A 141 -12.76 -15.06 -18.69
N SER A 142 -12.63 -15.54 -17.45
CA SER A 142 -12.34 -16.95 -17.13
C SER A 142 -13.59 -17.82 -17.19
N GLN A 143 -13.59 -18.84 -18.04
CA GLN A 143 -14.69 -19.81 -18.11
C GLN A 143 -14.89 -20.53 -16.77
N GLN A 144 -13.80 -20.93 -16.10
CA GLN A 144 -13.88 -21.62 -14.82
C GLN A 144 -14.55 -20.76 -13.74
N ILE A 145 -14.27 -19.46 -13.72
CA ILE A 145 -14.90 -18.55 -12.76
C ILE A 145 -16.40 -18.40 -13.08
N ARG A 146 -16.76 -18.22 -14.35
CA ARG A 146 -18.18 -18.16 -14.76
C ARG A 146 -18.93 -19.44 -14.40
N ASP A 147 -18.33 -20.61 -14.59
CA ASP A 147 -18.92 -21.90 -14.24
C ASP A 147 -19.13 -22.00 -12.73
N PHE A 148 -18.12 -21.69 -11.93
CA PHE A 148 -18.23 -21.67 -10.46
C PHE A 148 -19.33 -20.72 -9.97
N MET A 149 -19.41 -19.51 -10.53
CA MET A 149 -20.46 -18.56 -10.18
C MET A 149 -21.85 -19.12 -10.55
N SER A 150 -21.99 -19.74 -11.72
CA SER A 150 -23.24 -20.37 -12.15
C SER A 150 -23.65 -21.55 -11.26
N GLU A 151 -22.71 -22.43 -10.90
CA GLU A 151 -22.93 -23.55 -9.98
C GLU A 151 -23.40 -23.09 -8.60
N ASN A 152 -22.90 -21.95 -8.12
CA ASN A 152 -23.33 -21.31 -6.87
C ASN A 152 -24.58 -20.42 -7.02
N ARG A 153 -25.21 -20.40 -8.21
CA ARG A 153 -26.40 -19.61 -8.54
C ARG A 153 -26.21 -18.09 -8.40
N TRP A 154 -24.99 -17.62 -8.64
CA TRP A 154 -24.69 -16.19 -8.71
C TRP A 154 -24.82 -15.68 -10.16
N GLY A 155 -25.08 -14.39 -10.30
CA GLY A 155 -25.08 -13.70 -11.59
C GLY A 155 -23.66 -13.47 -12.13
N LEU A 156 -23.56 -12.74 -13.24
CA LEU A 156 -22.29 -12.25 -13.80
C LEU A 156 -22.27 -10.71 -13.87
N ASP A 157 -23.02 -10.07 -12.97
CA ASP A 157 -23.02 -8.63 -12.79
C ASP A 157 -21.99 -8.21 -11.73
N ARG A 158 -21.81 -6.89 -11.56
CA ARG A 158 -20.84 -6.32 -10.62
C ARG A 158 -21.07 -6.79 -9.18
N ALA A 159 -22.32 -6.88 -8.74
CA ALA A 159 -22.66 -7.30 -7.38
C ALA A 159 -22.26 -8.77 -7.14
N ALA A 160 -22.44 -9.64 -8.14
CA ALA A 160 -22.02 -11.03 -8.05
C ALA A 160 -20.49 -11.19 -7.97
N PHE A 161 -19.71 -10.39 -8.70
CA PHE A 161 -18.24 -10.42 -8.56
C PHE A 161 -17.77 -9.89 -7.20
N LEU A 162 -18.53 -8.99 -6.56
CA LEU A 162 -18.28 -8.58 -5.19
C LEU A 162 -18.50 -9.73 -4.19
N GLN A 163 -19.50 -10.60 -4.43
CA GLN A 163 -19.69 -11.83 -3.64
C GLN A 163 -18.51 -12.80 -3.82
N LEU A 164 -17.97 -12.92 -5.04
CA LEU A 164 -16.76 -13.71 -5.29
C LEU A 164 -15.54 -13.13 -4.56
N TRP A 165 -15.39 -11.81 -4.53
CA TRP A 165 -14.34 -11.16 -3.76
C TRP A 165 -14.50 -11.40 -2.26
N ASN A 166 -15.71 -11.26 -1.71
CA ASN A 166 -15.96 -11.59 -0.32
C ASN A 166 -15.63 -13.05 0.01
N TYR A 167 -15.98 -13.98 -0.90
CA TYR A 167 -15.63 -15.40 -0.78
C TYR A 167 -14.11 -15.60 -0.71
N PHE A 168 -13.34 -14.93 -1.57
CA PHE A 168 -11.89 -14.92 -1.53
C PHE A 168 -11.37 -14.38 -0.18
N GLN A 169 -11.79 -13.15 0.17
CA GLN A 169 -11.25 -12.41 1.30
C GLN A 169 -11.51 -13.13 2.63
N THR A 170 -12.72 -13.68 2.81
CA THR A 170 -13.07 -14.45 4.02
C THR A 170 -12.16 -15.66 4.20
N ARG A 171 -11.85 -16.36 3.10
CA ARG A 171 -10.98 -17.55 3.15
C ARG A 171 -9.52 -17.18 3.32
N ALA A 172 -9.04 -16.13 2.66
CA ALA A 172 -7.68 -15.61 2.84
C ALA A 172 -7.45 -15.11 4.28
N GLN A 173 -8.44 -14.43 4.87
CA GLN A 173 -8.42 -14.00 6.27
C GLN A 173 -8.25 -15.17 7.25
N ASP A 174 -9.00 -16.26 7.05
CA ASP A 174 -8.83 -17.48 7.88
C ASP A 174 -7.39 -18.01 7.80
N ARG A 175 -6.80 -18.02 6.60
CA ARG A 175 -5.40 -18.44 6.41
C ARG A 175 -4.42 -17.49 7.09
N ALA A 176 -4.66 -16.19 7.04
CA ALA A 176 -3.83 -15.22 7.75
C ALA A 176 -3.89 -15.46 9.27
N TYR A 177 -5.08 -15.60 9.86
CA TYR A 177 -5.21 -15.88 11.30
C TYR A 177 -4.54 -17.18 11.72
N LYS A 178 -4.66 -18.22 10.90
CA LYS A 178 -3.97 -19.49 11.14
C LYS A 178 -2.46 -19.35 11.05
N ALA A 179 -1.95 -18.62 10.06
CA ALA A 179 -0.53 -18.39 9.86
C ALA A 179 0.12 -17.61 11.01
N PHE A 180 -0.54 -16.54 11.47
CA PHE A 180 -0.06 -15.74 12.59
C PHE A 180 -0.38 -16.36 13.96
N GLY A 181 -1.15 -17.45 14.01
CA GLY A 181 -1.52 -18.18 15.22
C GLY A 181 -2.45 -17.41 16.16
N LYS A 182 -3.04 -16.30 15.69
CA LYS A 182 -3.93 -15.41 16.45
C LYS A 182 -4.77 -14.56 15.50
N ARG A 183 -5.89 -14.04 15.98
CA ARG A 183 -6.53 -12.89 15.33
C ARG A 183 -5.66 -11.65 15.53
N LEU A 184 -5.49 -10.89 14.47
CA LEU A 184 -4.80 -9.60 14.43
C LEU A 184 -5.56 -8.67 13.48
N PRO A 185 -5.44 -7.33 13.64
CA PRO A 185 -6.03 -6.41 12.69
C PRO A 185 -5.48 -6.65 11.28
N LEU A 186 -6.38 -6.62 10.32
CA LEU A 186 -6.06 -6.72 8.90
C LEU A 186 -6.29 -5.37 8.24
N ILE A 187 -5.42 -4.96 7.33
CA ILE A 187 -5.60 -3.73 6.56
C ILE A 187 -6.03 -4.08 5.13
N LEU A 188 -7.02 -3.36 4.62
CA LEU A 188 -7.39 -3.33 3.20
C LEU A 188 -7.40 -1.89 2.69
N TRP A 189 -7.05 -1.70 1.42
CA TRP A 189 -7.19 -0.41 0.73
C TRP A 189 -8.66 -0.03 0.53
N THR A 190 -8.93 1.26 0.39
CA THR A 190 -10.22 1.72 -0.14
C THR A 190 -10.45 1.18 -1.54
N SER A 191 -11.54 0.45 -1.75
CA SER A 191 -11.89 -0.18 -3.01
C SER A 191 -13.40 -0.37 -3.16
N THR A 192 -13.85 -1.05 -4.23
CA THR A 192 -15.27 -1.42 -4.36
C THR A 192 -15.75 -2.31 -3.20
N LEU A 193 -14.89 -3.15 -2.62
CA LEU A 193 -15.26 -4.01 -1.49
C LEU A 193 -15.50 -3.21 -0.20
N THR A 194 -14.69 -2.18 0.02
CA THR A 194 -14.73 -1.36 1.23
C THR A 194 -15.62 -0.12 1.08
N ASP A 195 -16.43 -0.02 0.02
CA ASP A 195 -17.34 1.12 -0.15
C ASP A 195 -18.31 1.19 1.03
N TYR A 196 -18.38 2.37 1.67
CA TYR A 196 -19.12 2.50 2.92
C TYR A 196 -20.60 2.12 2.80
N SER A 197 -21.22 2.19 1.61
CA SER A 197 -22.64 1.88 1.44
C SER A 197 -22.97 0.39 1.68
N HIS A 198 -22.00 -0.51 1.53
CA HIS A 198 -22.19 -1.95 1.70
C HIS A 198 -21.07 -2.68 2.44
N VAL A 199 -20.03 -1.99 2.92
CA VAL A 199 -18.85 -2.60 3.57
C VAL A 199 -19.22 -3.58 4.69
N ASP A 200 -20.24 -3.28 5.50
CA ASP A 200 -20.66 -4.13 6.63
C ASP A 200 -21.32 -5.46 6.21
N ASN A 201 -21.61 -5.63 4.92
CA ASN A 201 -22.07 -6.91 4.38
C ASN A 201 -20.92 -7.90 4.20
N PHE A 202 -19.67 -7.42 4.18
CA PHE A 202 -18.48 -8.18 3.82
C PHE A 202 -17.42 -8.15 4.93
N LEU A 203 -17.22 -6.98 5.54
CA LEU A 203 -16.18 -6.72 6.52
C LEU A 203 -16.78 -6.28 7.85
N ASN A 204 -15.96 -6.33 8.89
CA ASN A 204 -16.28 -5.83 10.22
C ASN A 204 -15.14 -4.93 10.70
N LYS A 205 -15.49 -3.76 11.23
CA LYS A 205 -14.58 -2.71 11.74
C LYS A 205 -13.62 -3.17 12.86
N ASP A 206 -13.97 -4.23 13.61
CA ASP A 206 -13.10 -4.72 14.68
C ASP A 206 -11.94 -5.55 14.13
N ASP A 207 -12.17 -6.26 13.01
CA ASP A 207 -11.17 -7.09 12.34
C ASP A 207 -10.39 -6.31 11.27
N TYR A 208 -11.03 -5.35 10.59
CA TYR A 208 -10.44 -4.60 9.47
C TYR A 208 -10.19 -3.11 9.77
N ILE A 209 -9.01 -2.64 9.37
CA ILE A 209 -8.61 -1.24 9.24
C ILE A 209 -8.63 -0.91 7.74
N ILE A 210 -9.07 0.30 7.38
CA ILE A 210 -9.10 0.72 5.97
C ILE A 210 -8.00 1.74 5.71
N GLN A 211 -7.08 1.44 4.79
CA GLN A 211 -6.10 2.41 4.31
C GLN A 211 -6.70 3.20 3.14
N VAL A 212 -6.83 4.51 3.34
CA VAL A 212 -7.54 5.40 2.42
C VAL A 212 -6.54 6.02 1.46
N TRP A 213 -6.77 5.80 0.16
CA TRP A 213 -6.01 6.48 -0.87
C TRP A 213 -6.86 7.43 -1.73
N THR A 214 -8.17 7.53 -1.51
CA THR A 214 -9.02 8.55 -2.16
C THR A 214 -8.59 9.98 -1.81
N THR A 215 -9.13 11.02 -2.47
CA THR A 215 -8.82 12.41 -2.07
C THR A 215 -9.29 12.71 -0.66
N ALA A 216 -8.66 13.69 0.01
CA ALA A 216 -9.05 14.14 1.35
C ALA A 216 -10.53 14.56 1.49
N ALA A 217 -11.19 14.96 0.40
CA ALA A 217 -12.58 15.40 0.37
C ALA A 217 -13.58 14.30 -0.01
N ASP A 218 -13.12 13.07 -0.25
CA ASP A 218 -13.97 11.99 -0.73
C ASP A 218 -15.02 11.58 0.34
N PRO A 219 -16.32 11.50 -0.01
CA PRO A 219 -17.37 11.05 0.91
C PRO A 219 -17.13 9.69 1.55
N GLN A 220 -16.33 8.80 0.93
CA GLN A 220 -15.97 7.49 1.47
C GLN A 220 -15.35 7.59 2.87
N ILE A 221 -14.51 8.60 3.12
CA ILE A 221 -13.85 8.80 4.40
C ILE A 221 -14.89 8.99 5.50
N GLN A 222 -15.80 9.94 5.31
CA GLN A 222 -16.84 10.24 6.29
C GLN A 222 -17.83 9.10 6.46
N GLY A 223 -18.20 8.40 5.37
CA GLY A 223 -19.08 7.24 5.43
C GLY A 223 -18.48 6.07 6.23
N LEU A 224 -17.19 5.78 6.05
CA LEU A 224 -16.48 4.75 6.81
C LEU A 224 -16.35 5.12 8.30
N LEU A 225 -16.02 6.38 8.61
CA LEU A 225 -15.92 6.88 9.98
C LEU A 225 -17.28 6.85 10.73
N GLN A 226 -18.37 7.19 10.03
CA GLN A 226 -19.74 7.08 10.58
C GLN A 226 -20.13 5.63 10.90
N LYS A 227 -19.56 4.66 10.17
CA LYS A 227 -19.71 3.23 10.43
C LYS A 227 -18.73 2.70 11.49
N GLY A 228 -17.81 3.53 11.98
CA GLY A 228 -16.87 3.19 13.04
C GLY A 228 -15.61 2.47 12.58
N TYR A 229 -15.30 2.49 11.28
CA TYR A 229 -14.05 1.93 10.77
C TYR A 229 -12.86 2.81 11.15
N ARG A 230 -11.75 2.15 11.49
CA ARG A 230 -10.48 2.83 11.73
C ARG A 230 -9.76 3.05 10.41
N LEU A 231 -9.18 4.25 10.23
CA LEU A 231 -8.55 4.62 8.97
C LEU A 231 -7.05 4.89 9.13
N ILE A 232 -6.29 4.57 8.09
CA ILE A 232 -4.93 5.07 7.85
C ILE A 232 -5.01 6.01 6.65
N MET A 233 -4.57 7.25 6.81
CA MET A 233 -4.66 8.26 5.75
C MET A 233 -3.46 8.16 4.78
N SER A 234 -3.73 7.87 3.51
CA SER A 234 -2.77 7.89 2.40
C SER A 234 -3.36 8.59 1.17
N ASN A 235 -4.20 9.61 1.39
CA ASN A 235 -4.93 10.28 0.32
C ASN A 235 -4.01 10.75 -0.82
N TYR A 236 -4.28 10.30 -2.05
CA TYR A 236 -3.32 10.42 -3.16
C TYR A 236 -2.99 11.87 -3.52
N ASP A 237 -3.88 12.80 -3.22
CA ASP A 237 -3.69 14.21 -3.51
C ASP A 237 -2.65 14.89 -2.59
N ALA A 238 -2.21 14.25 -1.51
CA ALA A 238 -1.18 14.80 -0.63
C ALA A 238 -0.11 13.79 -0.16
N LEU A 239 -0.34 12.49 -0.27
CA LEU A 239 0.53 11.47 0.34
C LEU A 239 1.14 10.47 -0.66
N TYR A 240 0.89 10.61 -1.96
CA TYR A 240 1.55 9.80 -3.00
C TYR A 240 2.84 10.48 -3.46
N LEU A 241 3.99 9.91 -3.07
CA LEU A 241 5.32 10.49 -3.31
C LEU A 241 5.90 10.12 -4.68
N ASP A 242 5.23 9.26 -5.43
CA ASP A 242 5.51 8.86 -6.81
C ASP A 242 4.93 9.85 -7.85
N CYS A 243 4.00 10.73 -7.48
CA CYS A 243 3.36 11.67 -8.41
C CYS A 243 4.33 12.73 -8.97
N GLY A 244 4.07 13.17 -10.19
CA GLY A 244 4.70 14.36 -10.80
C GLY A 244 5.81 14.09 -11.80
N TYR A 245 6.17 12.83 -12.03
CA TYR A 245 7.19 12.45 -13.02
C TYR A 245 6.57 12.21 -14.39
N GLY A 246 7.41 11.89 -15.39
CA GLY A 246 6.94 11.57 -16.74
C GLY A 246 6.10 10.30 -16.76
N ALA A 247 5.21 10.15 -17.74
CA ALA A 247 4.45 8.91 -17.90
C ALA A 247 5.40 7.71 -18.14
N TRP A 248 5.17 6.59 -17.47
CA TRP A 248 5.92 5.35 -17.70
C TRP A 248 5.30 4.47 -18.80
N VAL A 249 3.99 4.64 -19.06
CA VAL A 249 3.31 4.19 -20.29
C VAL A 249 2.91 5.40 -21.12
N GLY A 250 3.31 5.43 -22.39
CA GLY A 250 2.93 6.50 -23.32
C GLY A 250 3.75 7.78 -23.13
N SER A 251 3.08 8.93 -23.08
CA SER A 251 3.70 10.26 -23.04
C SER A 251 2.97 11.21 -22.09
N GLY A 252 3.63 12.28 -21.65
CA GLY A 252 3.07 13.24 -20.68
C GLY A 252 3.62 12.96 -19.28
N ASN A 253 2.76 13.06 -18.28
CA ASN A 253 3.10 12.84 -16.87
C ASN A 253 2.36 11.62 -16.31
N ASN A 254 2.84 11.08 -15.20
CA ASN A 254 2.16 9.98 -14.51
C ASN A 254 0.81 10.41 -13.91
N TRP A 255 -0.03 9.43 -13.57
CA TRP A 255 -1.49 9.60 -13.42
C TRP A 255 -1.92 10.61 -12.34
N CYS A 256 -1.19 10.69 -11.23
CA CYS A 256 -1.52 11.55 -10.08
C CYS A 256 -0.75 12.87 -10.05
N SER A 257 -0.08 13.23 -11.16
CA SER A 257 0.59 14.51 -11.30
C SER A 257 -0.34 15.70 -11.00
N PRO A 258 0.16 16.81 -10.41
CA PRO A 258 1.57 17.21 -10.30
C PRO A 258 2.35 16.59 -9.13
N TYR A 259 3.66 16.87 -9.06
CA TYR A 259 4.51 16.52 -7.93
C TYR A 259 3.97 17.16 -6.64
N ILE A 260 3.89 16.39 -5.57
CA ILE A 260 3.41 16.85 -4.28
C ILE A 260 4.58 17.42 -3.46
N GLY A 261 4.60 18.75 -3.31
CA GLY A 261 5.57 19.46 -2.47
C GLY A 261 5.36 19.22 -0.97
N TRP A 262 6.41 19.39 -0.17
CA TRP A 262 6.39 19.16 1.28
C TRP A 262 5.35 20.03 2.00
N GLN A 263 5.06 21.22 1.48
CA GLN A 263 4.04 22.13 1.99
C GLN A 263 2.65 21.47 1.98
N LYS A 264 2.29 20.84 0.86
CA LYS A 264 1.00 20.15 0.71
C LYS A 264 0.90 18.92 1.63
N VAL A 265 2.00 18.17 1.77
CA VAL A 265 2.10 17.07 2.74
C VAL A 265 1.90 17.58 4.17
N TYR A 266 2.52 18.70 4.53
CA TYR A 266 2.47 19.28 5.86
C TYR A 266 1.06 19.81 6.22
N GLU A 267 0.36 20.41 5.25
CA GLU A 267 -1.00 20.94 5.44
C GLU A 267 -2.09 19.86 5.45
N ASN A 268 -1.80 18.65 4.99
CA ASN A 268 -2.74 17.54 4.97
C ASN A 268 -3.03 17.03 6.39
N SER A 269 -4.06 17.60 7.04
CA SER A 269 -4.43 17.31 8.43
C SER A 269 -5.46 16.19 8.53
N PRO A 270 -5.11 15.01 9.08
CA PRO A 270 -6.09 13.95 9.33
C PRO A 270 -7.18 14.39 10.31
N LYS A 271 -6.85 15.26 11.28
CA LYS A 271 -7.84 15.84 12.21
C LYS A 271 -8.89 16.67 11.47
N LEU A 272 -8.50 17.51 10.52
CA LEU A 272 -9.46 18.30 9.72
C LEU A 272 -10.29 17.42 8.78
N ILE A 273 -9.68 16.37 8.21
CA ILE A 273 -10.36 15.41 7.34
C ILE A 273 -11.43 14.62 8.11
N ALA A 274 -11.08 14.10 9.29
CA ALA A 274 -11.95 13.23 10.08
C ALA A 274 -12.94 13.97 10.99
N ARG A 275 -12.67 15.23 11.33
CA ARG A 275 -13.53 16.08 12.19
C ARG A 275 -13.79 15.42 13.55
N GLU A 276 -15.06 15.25 13.93
CA GLU A 276 -15.46 14.63 15.19
C GLU A 276 -15.00 13.16 15.34
N TYR A 277 -14.62 12.49 14.24
CA TYR A 277 -14.14 11.10 14.25
C TYR A 277 -12.62 10.97 14.31
N SER A 278 -11.89 12.03 14.67
CA SER A 278 -10.42 12.03 14.70
C SER A 278 -9.78 10.86 15.47
N ASP A 279 -10.40 10.38 16.55
CA ASP A 279 -9.92 9.23 17.33
C ASP A 279 -9.94 7.89 16.57
N GLN A 280 -10.70 7.81 15.46
CA GLN A 280 -10.73 6.61 14.60
C GLN A 280 -9.59 6.62 13.56
N ILE A 281 -8.90 7.74 13.39
CA ILE A 281 -7.71 7.83 12.54
C ILE A 281 -6.51 7.29 13.31
N LEU A 282 -5.94 6.18 12.84
CA LEU A 282 -4.76 5.57 13.47
C LEU A 282 -3.46 6.32 13.13
N GLY A 283 -3.47 7.10 12.06
CA GLY A 283 -2.35 7.88 11.58
C GLY A 283 -2.44 8.11 10.07
N GLY A 284 -1.29 8.29 9.43
CA GLY A 284 -1.18 8.39 7.99
C GLY A 284 0.11 7.75 7.49
N GLU A 285 0.16 7.53 6.18
CA GLU A 285 1.29 6.91 5.52
C GLU A 285 1.52 7.54 4.15
N ALA A 286 2.78 7.92 3.90
CA ALA A 286 3.22 8.41 2.61
C ALA A 286 3.57 7.21 1.73
N ALA A 287 2.82 7.04 0.65
CA ALA A 287 3.01 5.96 -0.30
C ALA A 287 4.13 6.32 -1.28
N LEU A 288 5.05 5.39 -1.51
CA LEU A 288 6.01 5.47 -2.60
C LEU A 288 5.83 4.23 -3.50
N TRP A 289 4.87 4.33 -4.41
CA TRP A 289 4.76 3.37 -5.51
C TRP A 289 6.01 3.42 -6.39
N SER A 290 6.37 2.27 -6.96
CA SER A 290 7.72 2.00 -7.43
C SER A 290 7.83 1.64 -8.91
N GLU A 291 6.82 1.95 -9.72
CA GLU A 291 6.90 1.89 -11.18
C GLU A 291 8.03 2.78 -11.72
N GLN A 292 8.31 3.89 -11.00
CA GLN A 292 9.35 4.86 -11.32
C GLN A 292 10.28 5.18 -10.13
N ALA A 293 10.41 4.24 -9.18
CA ALA A 293 11.31 4.36 -8.04
C ALA A 293 12.09 3.07 -7.78
N ASP A 294 13.35 3.20 -7.34
CA ASP A 294 14.21 2.08 -6.99
C ASP A 294 15.29 2.50 -5.97
N ALA A 295 16.29 1.65 -5.75
CA ALA A 295 17.41 1.90 -4.85
C ALA A 295 18.22 3.18 -5.16
N THR A 296 18.10 3.76 -6.35
CA THR A 296 18.82 4.97 -6.75
C THR A 296 18.04 6.25 -6.45
N THR A 297 16.71 6.16 -6.37
CA THR A 297 15.82 7.32 -6.22
C THR A 297 15.10 7.38 -4.87
N LEU A 298 15.03 6.27 -4.11
CA LEU A 298 14.25 6.18 -2.87
C LEU A 298 14.52 7.33 -1.88
N ASP A 299 15.78 7.72 -1.71
CA ASP A 299 16.19 8.74 -0.74
C ASP A 299 15.56 10.10 -1.08
N ALA A 300 15.68 10.53 -2.34
CA ALA A 300 15.15 11.80 -2.79
C ALA A 300 13.62 11.78 -2.88
N ARG A 301 13.01 10.63 -3.20
CA ARG A 301 11.55 10.49 -3.23
C ARG A 301 10.96 10.65 -1.83
N LEU A 302 11.53 9.99 -0.83
CA LEU A 302 11.03 10.01 0.54
C LEU A 302 11.41 11.32 1.27
N TRP A 303 12.65 11.77 1.13
CA TRP A 303 13.21 12.82 1.98
C TRP A 303 13.44 14.10 1.19
N PRO A 304 13.01 15.27 1.72
CA PRO A 304 12.52 15.51 3.08
C PRO A 304 11.00 15.46 3.24
N ARG A 305 10.22 15.16 2.19
CA ARG A 305 8.74 15.20 2.23
C ARG A 305 8.13 14.34 3.34
N ALA A 306 8.64 13.13 3.59
CA ALA A 306 8.18 12.28 4.67
C ALA A 306 8.42 12.88 6.07
N ALA A 307 9.35 13.82 6.22
CA ALA A 307 9.51 14.57 7.48
C ALA A 307 8.37 15.56 7.72
N ALA A 308 7.73 16.10 6.67
CA ALA A 308 6.54 16.93 6.80
C ALA A 308 5.38 16.12 7.40
N MET A 309 5.13 14.94 6.83
CA MET A 309 4.14 14.00 7.38
C MET A 309 4.49 13.59 8.81
N ALA A 310 5.77 13.40 9.12
CA ALA A 310 6.19 13.02 10.46
C ALA A 310 5.81 14.06 11.52
N GLU A 311 6.02 15.35 11.26
CA GLU A 311 5.59 16.41 12.18
C GLU A 311 4.06 16.54 12.24
N ARG A 312 3.39 16.42 11.10
CA ARG A 312 1.93 16.40 11.03
C ARG A 312 1.35 15.34 11.94
N LEU A 313 1.76 14.08 11.80
CA LEU A 313 1.25 12.97 12.60
C LEU A 313 1.71 12.99 14.06
N TRP A 314 2.85 13.62 14.36
CA TRP A 314 3.38 13.71 15.72
C TRP A 314 2.71 14.80 16.56
N ALA A 315 2.51 15.98 15.97
CA ALA A 315 2.11 17.19 16.70
C ALA A 315 0.73 17.73 16.29
N GLU A 316 0.20 17.29 15.14
CA GLU A 316 -1.03 17.78 14.53
C GLU A 316 -1.19 19.31 14.62
N PRO A 317 -0.19 20.08 14.13
CA PRO A 317 -0.12 21.51 14.38
C PRO A 317 -1.25 22.28 13.67
N ASP A 318 -1.82 23.27 14.36
CA ASP A 318 -2.78 24.21 13.78
C ASP A 318 -2.10 25.29 12.91
N SER A 319 -0.78 25.43 13.01
CA SER A 319 0.00 26.40 12.22
C SER A 319 0.24 25.91 10.78
N PRO A 320 0.21 26.80 9.78
CA PRO A 320 0.52 26.47 8.38
C PRO A 320 1.99 26.10 8.16
N TRP A 321 2.31 25.59 6.96
CA TRP A 321 3.66 25.09 6.63
C TRP A 321 4.76 26.15 6.75
N ASN A 322 4.47 27.42 6.47
CA ASN A 322 5.47 28.50 6.52
C ASN A 322 5.97 28.75 7.95
N ALA A 323 5.19 28.44 8.98
CA ALA A 323 5.66 28.45 10.38
C ALA A 323 6.65 27.31 10.70
N ALA A 324 6.74 26.30 9.83
CA ALA A 324 7.67 25.17 9.94
C ALA A 324 8.85 25.23 8.95
N GLU A 325 8.86 26.20 8.04
CA GLU A 325 9.81 26.30 6.91
C GLU A 325 11.28 26.24 7.36
N ALA A 326 11.71 27.14 8.26
CA ALA A 326 13.09 27.15 8.74
C ALA A 326 13.51 25.81 9.38
N ARG A 327 12.60 25.15 10.11
CA ARG A 327 12.85 23.84 10.74
C ARG A 327 12.90 22.72 9.69
N MET A 328 12.06 22.79 8.66
CA MET A 328 12.07 21.85 7.54
C MET A 328 13.40 21.93 6.77
N LEU A 329 13.85 23.15 6.42
CA LEU A 329 15.14 23.37 5.77
C LEU A 329 16.29 22.78 6.60
N HIS A 330 16.29 23.02 7.91
CA HIS A 330 17.31 22.45 8.80
C HIS A 330 17.24 20.91 8.90
N VAL A 331 16.04 20.32 8.96
CA VAL A 331 15.88 18.85 8.97
C VAL A 331 16.41 18.23 7.68
N ARG A 332 16.23 18.88 6.53
CA ARG A 332 16.81 18.45 5.26
C ARG A 332 18.33 18.37 5.34
N GLU A 333 19.00 19.41 5.83
CA GLU A 333 20.46 19.39 6.01
C GLU A 333 20.93 18.32 7.01
N ARG A 334 20.16 18.10 8.09
CA ARG A 334 20.42 17.00 9.02
C ARG A 334 20.36 15.64 8.33
N LEU A 335 19.39 15.41 7.45
CA LEU A 335 19.28 14.15 6.69
C LEU A 335 20.44 13.97 5.72
N VAL A 336 20.88 15.04 5.04
CA VAL A 336 22.08 15.01 4.18
C VAL A 336 23.32 14.66 5.00
N ASN A 337 23.49 15.25 6.19
CA ASN A 337 24.59 14.92 7.11
C ASN A 337 24.54 13.47 7.62
N MET A 338 23.39 12.80 7.56
CA MET A 338 23.26 11.37 7.85
C MET A 338 23.62 10.47 6.65
N GLY A 339 23.95 11.05 5.50
CA GLY A 339 24.26 10.34 4.25
C GLY A 339 23.05 10.07 3.35
N ILE A 340 21.87 10.63 3.68
CA ILE A 340 20.65 10.49 2.87
C ILE A 340 20.71 11.47 1.71
N LYS A 341 20.43 11.01 0.50
CA LYS A 341 20.34 11.86 -0.71
C LYS A 341 19.01 12.62 -0.77
N ALA A 342 18.71 13.40 0.26
CA ALA A 342 17.47 14.15 0.38
C ALA A 342 17.35 15.22 -0.72
N GLU A 343 16.15 15.36 -1.28
CA GLU A 343 15.85 16.36 -2.28
C GLU A 343 16.15 17.78 -1.76
N SER A 344 16.63 18.65 -2.64
CA SER A 344 16.84 20.06 -2.30
C SER A 344 15.49 20.76 -2.31
N ILE A 345 15.16 21.49 -1.24
CA ILE A 345 13.91 22.26 -1.17
C ILE A 345 14.10 23.63 -1.82
N GLU A 346 15.17 24.33 -1.43
CA GLU A 346 15.44 25.72 -1.79
C GLU A 346 16.95 25.96 -1.98
N PRO A 347 17.36 27.11 -2.56
CA PRO A 347 18.73 27.57 -2.49
C PRO A 347 19.20 27.71 -1.03
N GLU A 348 20.42 27.27 -0.71
CA GLU A 348 20.99 27.40 0.65
C GLU A 348 21.05 28.87 1.12
N TRP A 349 21.08 29.82 0.18
CA TRP A 349 20.97 31.24 0.51
C TRP A 349 19.69 31.58 1.29
N CYS A 350 18.55 30.97 0.96
CA CYS A 350 17.28 31.16 1.69
C CYS A 350 17.39 30.63 3.12
N TYR A 351 18.04 29.48 3.30
CA TYR A 351 18.33 28.92 4.61
C TYR A 351 19.25 29.82 5.46
N GLN A 352 20.24 30.47 4.84
CA GLN A 352 21.17 31.38 5.53
C GLN A 352 20.60 32.79 5.77
N ASN A 353 19.52 33.17 5.07
CA ASN A 353 18.95 34.52 5.07
C ASN A 353 17.43 34.44 5.25
N GLU A 354 16.99 33.98 6.42
CA GLU A 354 15.56 33.82 6.75
C GLU A 354 14.76 35.11 6.51
N GLY A 355 13.55 34.98 5.97
CA GLY A 355 12.63 36.08 5.68
C GLY A 355 12.81 36.74 4.30
N TYR A 356 13.89 36.44 3.57
CA TYR A 356 14.13 37.02 2.24
C TYR A 356 13.56 36.21 1.06
N CYS A 357 13.25 34.93 1.26
CA CYS A 357 12.63 34.08 0.25
C CYS A 357 11.15 33.85 0.60
N HIS A 358 10.25 34.63 0.02
CA HIS A 358 8.80 34.51 0.25
C HIS A 358 8.02 34.88 -1.03
N ALA A 359 6.78 34.40 -1.13
CA ALA A 359 5.87 34.66 -2.25
C ALA A 359 4.43 34.91 -1.77
#